data_AF-A0A3P6QMN7-F1
#
_entry.id   AF-A0A3P6QMN7-F1
#
_cell.length_a   1.000
_cell.length_b   1.000
_cell.length_c   1.000
_cell.angle_alpha   90.00
_cell.angle_beta   90.00
_cell.angle_gamma   90.00
#
_symmetry.space_group_name_H-M   'P 1'
#
loop_
_entity.id
_entity.type
_entity.pdbx_description
1 polymer ?
#
loop_
_entity_poly.entity_id
_entity_poly.type
_entity_poly.pdbx_seq_one_letter_code
_entity_poly.pdbx_strand_id
1 'polypeptide(L)'
;MKRKSPCSSIYICSAFRNASACRRDKDSTSSCLPSQTAESLVKCARQNRCYCQTCRVLFAYPDGQHEHHQVISGLSNSTLTMPTYFLEPLDESSEHAQYFFSVEWLKFMASTLRILQIDNVLCVGTPRLFDFLTACSRDTSEPLSVNKFLLDLDARLESFYPVPLFARFNALNDYFFNSTGEDSFNRFMRSCSGRTMIFCDPPFGVLMEPLVATLNKLKRGLGNSQVFSMVTVPYFIGKKLLQFAPELKMLDYKVTYEKHVRFMSTGHDGNNSKRRVSVVRPFTDVPAREIPPPKGLTDQYRFCKICQRYSDLKNLHCTQCNACTTFHGETYKHCISCNVCRPPAFQHCSRCNMCFRPKNDVVHACNKQISDGRKKTRKAKGINLM
;
A
#
# COMPACT_ATOMS: atom_id res chain seq x y z
N MET A 1 -35.16 -40.56 -1.43
CA MET A 1 -34.56 -39.33 -0.85
C MET A 1 -33.81 -38.59 -1.94
N LYS A 2 -34.34 -37.46 -2.41
CA LYS A 2 -33.73 -36.64 -3.47
C LYS A 2 -32.35 -36.14 -3.01
N ARG A 3 -31.30 -36.44 -3.79
CA ARG A 3 -29.95 -35.93 -3.60
C ARG A 3 -29.98 -34.39 -3.70
N LYS A 4 -29.37 -33.70 -2.74
CA LYS A 4 -29.17 -32.25 -2.76
C LYS A 4 -28.37 -31.84 -4.01
N SER A 5 -28.92 -30.95 -4.81
CA SER A 5 -28.18 -29.95 -5.59
C SER A 5 -28.58 -28.55 -5.08
N PRO A 6 -27.79 -27.47 -5.26
CA PRO A 6 -26.48 -27.34 -5.90
C PRO A 6 -25.42 -26.64 -5.00
N CYS A 7 -24.17 -26.60 -5.47
CA CYS A 7 -23.15 -25.66 -4.98
C CYS A 7 -23.61 -24.24 -5.34
N SER A 8 -24.20 -23.50 -4.40
CA SER A 8 -24.58 -22.10 -4.62
C SER A 8 -23.34 -21.21 -4.54
N SER A 9 -23.00 -20.54 -5.64
CA SER A 9 -21.97 -19.50 -5.63
C SER A 9 -22.53 -18.24 -4.96
N ILE A 10 -21.82 -17.71 -3.96
CA ILE A 10 -22.18 -16.48 -3.26
C ILE A 10 -21.25 -15.38 -3.79
N TYR A 11 -21.82 -14.28 -4.27
CA TYR A 11 -21.08 -13.09 -4.67
C TYR A 11 -21.04 -12.10 -3.50
N ILE A 12 -19.85 -11.57 -3.23
CA ILE A 12 -19.62 -10.54 -2.22
C ILE A 12 -18.93 -9.34 -2.85
N CYS A 13 -18.98 -8.19 -2.17
CA CYS A 13 -18.29 -6.99 -2.63
C CYS A 13 -16.77 -7.26 -2.74
N SER A 14 -16.17 -6.83 -3.85
CA SER A 14 -14.72 -6.92 -4.05
C SER A 14 -13.98 -5.83 -3.29
N ALA A 15 -14.50 -4.60 -3.26
CA ALA A 15 -13.82 -3.43 -2.70
C ALA A 15 -13.95 -3.28 -1.17
N PHE A 16 -15.12 -3.65 -0.61
CA PHE A 16 -15.47 -3.36 0.78
C PHE A 16 -15.71 -4.64 1.56
N ARG A 17 -15.26 -4.68 2.83
CA ARG A 17 -15.38 -5.86 3.68
C ARG A 17 -16.80 -6.13 4.16
N ASN A 18 -17.63 -5.10 4.21
CA ASN A 18 -19.02 -5.22 4.65
C ASN A 18 -19.98 -4.63 3.61
N ALA A 19 -21.17 -5.21 3.50
CA ALA A 19 -22.18 -4.82 2.52
C ALA A 19 -22.72 -3.39 2.77
N SER A 20 -22.73 -2.93 4.02
CA SER A 20 -23.15 -1.56 4.35
C SER A 20 -22.23 -0.51 3.76
N ALA A 21 -20.91 -0.70 3.80
CA ALA A 21 -19.93 0.20 3.23
C ALA A 21 -20.07 0.26 1.70
N CYS A 22 -20.22 -0.91 1.06
CA CYS A 22 -20.48 -0.97 -0.38
C CYS A 22 -21.75 -0.21 -0.78
N ARG A 23 -22.82 -0.29 0.02
CA ARG A 23 -24.05 0.48 -0.22
C ARG A 23 -23.82 1.98 -0.01
N ARG A 24 -23.18 2.38 1.09
CA ARG A 24 -22.87 3.80 1.36
C ARG A 24 -22.05 4.44 0.23
N ASP A 25 -21.02 3.76 -0.26
CA ASP A 25 -20.22 4.23 -1.39
C ASP A 25 -21.09 4.42 -2.64
N LYS A 26 -21.92 3.42 -2.98
CA LYS A 26 -22.87 3.51 -4.08
C LYS A 26 -23.86 4.66 -3.93
N ASP A 27 -24.45 4.83 -2.75
CA ASP A 27 -25.45 5.86 -2.48
C ASP A 27 -24.81 7.26 -2.54
N SER A 28 -23.62 7.42 -1.95
CA SER A 28 -22.88 8.69 -1.98
C SER A 28 -22.50 9.12 -3.40
N THR A 29 -22.12 8.18 -4.25
CA THR A 29 -21.73 8.45 -5.64
C THR A 29 -22.92 8.64 -6.58
N SER A 30 -24.08 8.06 -6.23
CA SER A 30 -25.33 8.25 -7.00
C SER A 30 -26.06 9.55 -6.66
N SER A 31 -25.92 10.03 -5.41
CA SER A 31 -26.59 11.24 -4.91
C SER A 31 -25.79 12.52 -5.11
N CYS A 32 -24.46 12.43 -5.20
CA CYS A 32 -23.56 13.56 -5.39
C CYS A 32 -22.84 13.44 -6.73
N LEU A 33 -23.52 13.74 -7.84
CA LEU A 33 -22.80 14.04 -9.08
C LEU A 33 -21.96 15.30 -8.83
N PRO A 34 -20.66 15.31 -9.17
CA PRO A 34 -19.84 16.51 -9.00
C PRO A 34 -20.44 17.62 -9.87
N SER A 35 -21.11 18.58 -9.24
CA SER A 35 -21.67 19.73 -9.94
C SER A 35 -20.57 20.62 -10.51
N GLN A 36 -19.37 20.56 -9.91
CA GLN A 36 -18.19 21.34 -10.30
C GLN A 36 -16.89 20.53 -10.13
N THR A 37 -15.90 20.88 -10.94
CA THR A 37 -14.54 20.32 -10.88
C THR A 37 -13.54 21.37 -10.41
N ALA A 38 -12.35 20.94 -10.00
CA ALA A 38 -11.25 21.86 -9.72
C ALA A 38 -10.94 22.77 -10.92
N GLU A 39 -11.00 22.24 -12.15
CA GLU A 39 -10.77 23.00 -13.38
C GLU A 39 -11.82 24.10 -13.59
N SER A 40 -13.09 23.85 -13.27
CA SER A 40 -14.12 24.88 -13.33
C SER A 40 -13.93 25.92 -12.22
N LEU A 41 -13.58 25.49 -11.01
CA LEU A 41 -13.40 26.39 -9.85
C LEU A 41 -12.19 27.33 -9.96
N VAL A 42 -11.12 26.93 -10.65
CA VAL A 42 -9.96 27.82 -10.88
C VAL A 42 -10.37 29.08 -11.65
N LYS A 43 -11.48 29.05 -12.41
CA LYS A 43 -12.03 30.22 -13.13
C LYS A 43 -12.77 31.19 -12.21
N CYS A 44 -13.19 30.74 -11.02
CA CYS A 44 -13.87 31.57 -10.04
C CYS A 44 -12.88 32.37 -9.19
N ALA A 45 -13.34 33.47 -8.58
CA ALA A 45 -12.56 34.20 -7.58
C ALA A 45 -12.23 33.29 -6.39
N ARG A 46 -11.02 33.41 -5.82
CA ARG A 46 -10.51 32.45 -4.81
C ARG A 46 -11.46 32.28 -3.63
N GLN A 47 -12.02 33.38 -3.13
CA GLN A 47 -12.95 33.40 -1.99
C GLN A 47 -14.22 32.57 -2.24
N ASN A 48 -14.60 32.37 -3.51
CA ASN A 48 -15.78 31.61 -3.87
C ASN A 48 -15.49 30.12 -4.06
N ARG A 49 -14.24 29.67 -4.02
CA ARG A 49 -13.89 28.26 -4.27
C ARG A 49 -14.03 27.48 -2.98
N CYS A 50 -14.95 26.53 -2.96
CA CYS A 50 -15.35 25.83 -1.74
C CYS A 50 -15.33 24.31 -1.91
N TYR A 51 -15.11 23.62 -0.79
CA TYR A 51 -15.31 22.18 -0.65
C TYR A 51 -16.23 21.93 0.54
N CYS A 52 -17.34 21.22 0.30
CA CYS A 52 -18.23 20.80 1.36
C CYS A 52 -17.76 19.45 1.92
N GLN A 53 -17.43 19.39 3.21
CA GLN A 53 -17.03 18.15 3.89
C GLN A 53 -18.23 17.21 4.11
N THR A 54 -19.43 17.77 4.31
CA THR A 54 -20.67 17.00 4.51
C THR A 54 -21.07 16.24 3.24
N CYS A 55 -21.09 16.93 2.10
CA CYS A 55 -21.50 16.39 0.81
C CYS A 55 -20.31 15.78 0.03
N ARG A 56 -19.08 16.13 0.39
CA ARG A 56 -17.83 15.71 -0.27
C ARG A 56 -17.73 16.16 -1.72
N VAL A 57 -18.19 17.36 -2.01
CA VAL A 57 -18.18 17.96 -3.35
C VAL A 57 -17.50 19.32 -3.36
N LEU A 58 -16.92 19.65 -4.52
CA LEU A 58 -16.47 20.99 -4.86
C LEU A 58 -17.65 21.84 -5.33
N PHE A 59 -17.68 23.11 -4.94
CA PHE A 59 -18.70 24.06 -5.39
C PHE A 59 -18.19 25.51 -5.34
N ALA A 60 -18.87 26.39 -6.08
CA ALA A 60 -18.62 27.83 -6.09
C ALA A 60 -19.67 28.53 -5.21
N TYR A 61 -19.23 29.33 -4.25
CA TYR A 61 -20.11 30.17 -3.43
C TYR A 61 -20.57 31.42 -4.19
N PRO A 62 -21.82 31.89 -3.96
CA PRO A 62 -22.90 31.24 -3.21
C PRO A 62 -23.65 30.22 -4.06
N ASP A 63 -24.19 29.17 -3.45
CA ASP A 63 -25.03 28.19 -4.15
C ASP A 63 -26.36 27.86 -3.44
N GLY A 64 -26.62 28.45 -2.27
CA GLY A 64 -27.81 28.26 -1.44
C GLY A 64 -27.98 26.87 -0.82
N GLN A 65 -27.30 25.84 -1.34
CA GLN A 65 -27.45 24.44 -0.92
C GLN A 65 -26.51 24.08 0.25
N HIS A 66 -25.42 24.82 0.44
CA HIS A 66 -24.38 24.49 1.41
C HIS A 66 -24.26 25.47 2.58
N GLU A 67 -25.28 26.31 2.82
CA GLU A 67 -25.26 27.34 3.88
C GLU A 67 -25.15 26.77 5.30
N HIS A 68 -25.66 25.55 5.53
CA HIS A 68 -25.65 24.87 6.82
C HIS A 68 -24.70 23.67 6.89
N HIS A 69 -23.82 23.52 5.89
CA HIS A 69 -22.87 22.42 5.83
C HIS A 69 -21.49 22.81 6.35
N GLN A 70 -20.65 21.80 6.63
CA GLN A 70 -19.24 22.04 6.94
C GLN A 70 -18.48 22.35 5.65
N VAL A 71 -18.06 23.60 5.47
CA VAL A 71 -17.45 24.10 4.24
C VAL A 71 -16.05 24.64 4.50
N ILE A 72 -15.12 24.27 3.62
CA ILE A 72 -13.80 24.89 3.50
C ILE A 72 -13.86 25.85 2.31
N SER A 73 -13.69 27.15 2.55
CA SER A 73 -13.70 28.19 1.51
C SER A 73 -12.29 28.69 1.20
N GLY A 74 -12.15 29.51 0.13
CA GLY A 74 -10.89 30.15 -0.19
C GLY A 74 -9.82 29.21 -0.76
N LEU A 75 -10.22 28.12 -1.42
CA LEU A 75 -9.32 27.09 -1.91
C LEU A 75 -8.31 27.65 -2.93
N SER A 76 -7.03 27.47 -2.65
CA SER A 76 -5.95 27.88 -3.54
C SER A 76 -5.80 26.95 -4.75
N ASN A 77 -5.14 27.42 -5.82
CA ASN A 77 -4.79 26.54 -6.95
C ASN A 77 -3.96 25.34 -6.50
N SER A 78 -3.00 25.53 -5.59
CA SER A 78 -2.20 24.43 -5.05
C SER A 78 -3.04 23.39 -4.33
N THR A 79 -4.00 23.83 -3.51
CA THR A 79 -4.95 22.96 -2.79
C THR A 79 -5.81 22.14 -3.75
N LEU A 80 -6.33 22.78 -4.80
CA LEU A 80 -7.13 22.11 -5.82
C LEU A 80 -6.33 21.09 -6.64
N THR A 81 -5.05 21.38 -6.92
CA THR A 81 -4.17 20.46 -7.68
C THR A 81 -3.53 19.36 -6.85
N MET A 82 -3.56 19.47 -5.52
CA MET A 82 -2.94 18.51 -4.60
C MET A 82 -3.86 18.25 -3.40
N PRO A 83 -5.04 17.65 -3.65
CA PRO A 83 -6.12 17.60 -2.68
C PRO A 83 -5.80 16.76 -1.45
N THR A 84 -4.88 15.80 -1.55
CA THR A 84 -4.59 14.90 -0.42
C THR A 84 -3.96 15.60 0.77
N TYR A 85 -3.41 16.81 0.61
CA TYR A 85 -2.85 17.60 1.72
C TYR A 85 -3.93 18.32 2.56
N PHE A 86 -5.18 18.37 2.10
CA PHE A 86 -6.27 19.01 2.85
C PHE A 86 -7.49 18.10 3.04
N LEU A 87 -7.71 17.13 2.14
CA LEU A 87 -8.74 16.13 2.31
C LEU A 87 -8.38 15.23 3.50
N GLU A 88 -9.31 15.10 4.43
CA GLU A 88 -9.18 14.11 5.50
C GLU A 88 -9.15 12.68 4.93
N PRO A 89 -8.27 11.81 5.46
CA PRO A 89 -8.18 10.43 5.01
C PRO A 89 -9.46 9.64 5.33
N LEU A 90 -9.87 8.75 4.43
CA LEU A 90 -10.91 7.75 4.70
C LEU A 90 -10.29 6.56 5.45
N ASP A 91 -10.00 6.76 6.74
CA ASP A 91 -9.16 5.89 7.58
C ASP A 91 -9.87 4.63 8.12
N GLU A 92 -11.18 4.50 7.87
CA GLU A 92 -11.99 3.37 8.31
C GLU A 92 -11.46 2.06 7.69
N SER A 93 -10.99 1.17 8.57
CA SER A 93 -10.24 -0.03 8.20
C SER A 93 -11.05 -1.09 7.46
N SER A 94 -12.37 -1.06 7.62
CA SER A 94 -13.29 -1.96 6.92
C SER A 94 -13.68 -1.48 5.52
N GLU A 95 -13.25 -0.26 5.16
CA GLU A 95 -13.59 0.43 3.93
C GLU A 95 -12.34 0.79 3.12
N HIS A 96 -12.03 2.08 3.00
CA HIS A 96 -10.92 2.59 2.19
C HIS A 96 -9.57 2.38 2.87
N ALA A 97 -9.51 2.39 4.21
CA ALA A 97 -8.29 2.26 4.99
C ALA A 97 -7.14 3.15 4.44
N GLN A 98 -7.47 4.40 4.12
CA GLN A 98 -6.55 5.34 3.48
C GLN A 98 -5.59 5.91 4.52
N TYR A 99 -4.28 5.79 4.24
CA TYR A 99 -3.23 6.33 5.09
C TYR A 99 -2.21 7.05 4.21
N PHE A 100 -1.99 8.34 4.46
CA PHE A 100 -1.06 9.11 3.64
C PHE A 100 0.38 8.91 4.08
N PHE A 101 1.26 8.75 3.10
CA PHE A 101 2.70 8.68 3.34
C PHE A 101 3.22 9.96 3.99
N SER A 102 4.17 9.80 4.91
CA SER A 102 4.93 10.91 5.47
C SER A 102 5.82 11.58 4.41
N VAL A 103 6.17 12.84 4.63
CA VAL A 103 7.05 13.60 3.74
C VAL A 103 8.45 12.96 3.61
N GLU A 104 8.96 12.34 4.65
CA GLU A 104 10.25 11.65 4.64
C GLU A 104 10.26 10.47 3.67
N TRP A 105 9.18 9.67 3.70
CA TRP A 105 9.01 8.56 2.75
C TRP A 105 8.86 9.06 1.31
N LEU A 106 8.06 10.12 1.10
CA LEU A 106 7.86 10.71 -0.21
C LEU A 106 9.15 11.27 -0.82
N LYS A 107 9.97 11.96 -0.02
CA LYS A 107 11.31 12.43 -0.43
C LYS A 107 12.24 11.27 -0.80
N PHE A 108 12.17 10.16 -0.06
CA PHE A 108 12.91 8.95 -0.39
C PHE A 108 12.43 8.33 -1.71
N MET A 109 11.11 8.27 -1.96
CA MET A 109 10.56 7.80 -3.23
C MET A 109 10.99 8.68 -4.40
N ALA A 110 10.90 10.00 -4.30
CA ALA A 110 11.39 10.90 -5.36
C ALA A 110 12.89 10.74 -5.61
N SER A 111 13.70 10.54 -4.57
CA SER A 111 15.13 10.25 -4.73
C SER A 111 15.35 8.90 -5.45
N THR A 112 14.58 7.88 -5.08
CA THR A 112 14.64 6.55 -5.71
C THR A 112 14.26 6.61 -7.18
N LEU A 113 13.18 7.32 -7.52
CA LEU A 113 12.74 7.52 -8.91
C LEU A 113 13.82 8.19 -9.76
N ARG A 114 14.51 9.22 -9.23
CA ARG A 114 15.64 9.86 -9.91
C ARG A 114 16.81 8.90 -10.15
N ILE A 115 17.22 8.16 -9.11
CA ILE A 115 18.34 7.22 -9.18
C ILE A 115 18.07 6.10 -10.19
N LEU A 116 16.84 5.59 -10.20
CA LEU A 116 16.41 4.54 -11.11
C LEU A 116 16.08 5.08 -12.52
N GLN A 117 16.11 6.39 -12.73
CA GLN A 117 15.75 7.06 -13.98
C GLN A 117 14.36 6.60 -14.48
N ILE A 118 13.36 6.69 -13.60
CA ILE A 118 11.99 6.35 -13.95
C ILE A 118 11.35 7.49 -14.74
N ASP A 119 10.81 7.16 -15.91
CA ASP A 119 10.12 8.10 -16.81
C ASP A 119 8.63 8.19 -16.51
N ASN A 120 8.00 7.04 -16.17
CA ASN A 120 6.57 6.95 -15.92
C ASN A 120 6.24 6.37 -14.54
N VAL A 121 5.21 6.90 -13.90
CA VAL A 121 4.72 6.43 -12.59
C VAL A 121 3.22 6.17 -12.63
N LEU A 122 2.83 4.90 -12.48
CA LEU A 122 1.44 4.52 -12.27
C LEU A 122 1.18 4.38 -10.77
N CYS A 123 0.40 5.31 -10.21
CA CYS A 123 -0.01 5.29 -8.81
C CYS A 123 -1.31 4.49 -8.67
N VAL A 124 -1.29 3.35 -7.97
CA VAL A 124 -2.46 2.54 -7.65
C VAL A 124 -2.77 2.67 -6.15
N GLY A 125 -3.80 3.41 -5.79
CA GLY A 125 -4.16 3.67 -4.38
C GLY A 125 -3.11 4.47 -3.62
N THR A 126 -2.34 5.32 -4.31
CA THR A 126 -1.24 6.11 -3.71
C THR A 126 -1.37 7.61 -4.02
N PRO A 127 -2.52 8.24 -3.67
CA PRO A 127 -2.84 9.58 -4.13
C PRO A 127 -1.88 10.63 -3.54
N ARG A 128 -1.36 10.43 -2.32
CA ARG A 128 -0.38 11.36 -1.73
C ARG A 128 0.97 11.33 -2.45
N LEU A 129 1.40 10.18 -2.98
CA LEU A 129 2.58 10.11 -3.84
C LEU A 129 2.33 10.86 -5.14
N PHE A 130 1.16 10.66 -5.75
CA PHE A 130 0.77 11.38 -6.95
C PHE A 130 0.84 12.91 -6.75
N ASP A 131 0.27 13.44 -5.67
CA ASP A 131 0.32 14.87 -5.35
C ASP A 131 1.74 15.37 -5.09
N PHE A 132 2.55 14.60 -4.33
CA PHE A 132 3.94 14.96 -4.07
C PHE A 132 4.76 15.06 -5.36
N LEU A 133 4.54 14.16 -6.33
CA LEU A 133 5.17 14.25 -7.65
C LEU A 133 4.72 15.49 -8.43
N THR A 134 3.50 16.01 -8.19
CA THR A 134 3.05 17.30 -8.78
C THR A 134 3.86 18.44 -8.19
N ALA A 135 4.17 18.40 -6.90
CA ALA A 135 5.01 19.40 -6.27
C ALA A 135 6.45 19.32 -6.80
N CYS A 136 7.02 18.11 -6.92
CA CYS A 136 8.39 17.92 -7.41
C CYS A 136 8.60 18.37 -8.86
N SER A 137 7.59 18.31 -9.72
CA SER A 137 7.71 18.80 -11.10
C SER A 137 7.73 20.33 -11.19
N ARG A 138 7.31 21.02 -10.13
CA ARG A 138 7.34 22.49 -10.00
C ARG A 138 8.57 23.01 -9.26
N ASP A 139 9.36 22.12 -8.65
CA ASP A 139 10.58 22.47 -7.93
C ASP A 139 11.71 22.77 -8.93
N THR A 140 12.27 23.97 -8.86
CA THR A 140 13.35 24.42 -9.74
C THR A 140 14.74 23.98 -9.27
N SER A 141 14.88 23.61 -7.99
CA SER A 141 16.18 23.24 -7.41
C SER A 141 16.56 21.80 -7.76
N GLU A 142 15.62 20.87 -7.63
CA GLU A 142 15.81 19.45 -7.88
C GLU A 142 14.57 18.90 -8.61
N PRO A 143 14.32 19.30 -9.87
CA PRO A 143 13.11 18.89 -10.57
C PRO A 143 13.02 17.37 -10.72
N LEU A 144 11.81 16.85 -10.59
CA LEU A 144 11.47 15.49 -11.00
C LEU A 144 10.21 15.56 -11.87
N SER A 145 10.41 15.47 -13.17
CA SER A 145 9.33 15.39 -14.15
C SER A 145 9.14 13.92 -14.55
N VAL A 146 7.96 13.37 -14.27
CA VAL A 146 7.57 12.03 -14.67
C VAL A 146 6.18 12.09 -15.29
N ASN A 147 5.96 11.29 -16.33
CA ASN A 147 4.61 11.05 -16.81
C ASN A 147 3.88 10.17 -15.78
N LYS A 148 2.69 10.57 -15.32
CA LYS A 148 2.05 9.87 -14.21
C LYS A 148 0.54 9.80 -14.33
N PHE A 149 -0.03 8.77 -13.73
CA PHE A 149 -1.47 8.53 -13.71
C PHE A 149 -1.88 7.94 -12.36
N LEU A 150 -3.06 8.30 -11.87
CA LEU A 150 -3.61 7.81 -10.60
C LEU A 150 -4.85 6.93 -10.85
N LEU A 151 -4.77 5.70 -10.35
CA LEU A 151 -5.89 4.79 -10.20
C LEU A 151 -6.25 4.71 -8.71
N ASP A 152 -7.46 5.12 -8.33
CA ASP A 152 -7.91 5.07 -6.93
C ASP A 152 -9.40 4.71 -6.85
N LEU A 153 -9.82 4.15 -5.71
CA LEU A 153 -11.22 3.81 -5.46
C LEU A 153 -12.01 5.03 -4.96
N ASP A 154 -11.34 5.99 -4.32
CA ASP A 154 -11.92 7.18 -3.70
C ASP A 154 -12.56 8.12 -4.75
N ALA A 155 -13.88 8.13 -4.80
CA ALA A 155 -14.66 8.92 -5.75
C ALA A 155 -14.48 10.43 -5.57
N ARG A 156 -14.09 10.91 -4.37
CA ARG A 156 -13.90 12.36 -4.11
C ARG A 156 -12.88 12.95 -5.09
N LEU A 157 -11.88 12.15 -5.44
CA LEU A 157 -10.75 12.54 -6.28
C LEU A 157 -11.14 12.84 -7.73
N GLU A 158 -12.27 12.31 -8.23
CA GLU A 158 -12.79 12.61 -9.58
C GLU A 158 -13.04 14.10 -9.78
N SER A 159 -13.47 14.81 -8.73
CA SER A 159 -13.74 16.25 -8.82
C SER A 159 -12.46 17.11 -8.82
N PHE A 160 -11.34 16.56 -8.35
CA PHE A 160 -10.08 17.31 -8.21
C PHE A 160 -9.13 17.12 -9.39
N TYR A 161 -8.97 15.89 -9.85
CA TYR A 161 -7.97 15.58 -10.87
C TYR A 161 -8.54 15.69 -12.28
N PRO A 162 -7.79 16.27 -13.22
CA PRO A 162 -8.12 16.23 -14.63
C PRO A 162 -8.31 14.79 -15.12
N VAL A 163 -9.29 14.59 -16.00
CA VAL A 163 -9.58 13.30 -16.66
C VAL A 163 -8.33 12.60 -17.23
N PRO A 164 -7.38 13.30 -17.88
CA PRO A 164 -6.16 12.65 -18.40
C PRO A 164 -5.20 12.08 -17.35
N LEU A 165 -5.42 12.37 -16.06
CA LEU A 165 -4.50 12.03 -14.97
C LEU A 165 -5.09 11.06 -13.94
N PHE A 166 -6.39 10.81 -13.98
CA PHE A 166 -7.10 10.05 -12.97
C PHE A 166 -8.17 9.15 -13.58
N ALA A 167 -8.32 7.94 -13.02
CA ALA A 167 -9.51 7.14 -13.21
C ALA A 167 -9.92 6.47 -11.89
N ARG A 168 -11.21 6.50 -11.60
CA ARG A 168 -11.76 5.73 -10.50
C ARG A 168 -11.71 4.25 -10.86
N PHE A 169 -11.03 3.48 -10.02
CA PHE A 169 -10.61 2.12 -10.34
C PHE A 169 -10.61 1.23 -9.10
N ASN A 170 -11.12 0.02 -9.24
CA ASN A 170 -11.06 -1.01 -8.21
C ASN A 170 -9.96 -2.02 -8.52
N ALA A 171 -8.86 -1.94 -7.77
CA ALA A 171 -7.68 -2.79 -7.96
C ALA A 171 -7.93 -4.28 -7.66
N LEU A 172 -9.03 -4.65 -6.99
CA LEU A 172 -9.32 -6.04 -6.65
C LEU A 172 -10.07 -6.81 -7.73
N ASN A 173 -10.70 -6.12 -8.66
CA ASN A 173 -11.41 -6.75 -9.77
C ASN A 173 -11.12 -6.09 -11.12
N ASP A 174 -10.13 -5.18 -11.18
CA ASP A 174 -9.70 -4.51 -12.41
C ASP A 174 -10.84 -3.75 -13.10
N TYR A 175 -11.67 -3.06 -12.31
CA TYR A 175 -12.88 -2.40 -12.79
C TYR A 175 -12.73 -0.88 -12.81
N PHE A 176 -12.99 -0.28 -13.98
CA PHE A 176 -13.14 1.16 -14.15
C PHE A 176 -14.61 1.56 -13.97
N PHE A 177 -14.85 2.61 -13.18
CA PHE A 177 -16.22 3.04 -12.87
C PHE A 177 -16.85 3.89 -13.97
N ASN A 178 -16.06 4.40 -14.91
CA ASN A 178 -16.54 5.11 -16.09
C ASN A 178 -15.59 4.89 -17.28
N SER A 179 -16.14 4.91 -18.50
CA SER A 179 -15.38 4.66 -19.73
C SER A 179 -14.36 5.76 -20.04
N THR A 180 -14.69 7.02 -19.71
CA THR A 180 -13.80 8.17 -19.92
C THR A 180 -12.47 8.03 -19.17
N GLY A 181 -12.52 7.54 -17.93
CA GLY A 181 -11.35 7.24 -17.12
C GLY A 181 -10.55 6.06 -17.69
N GLU A 182 -11.23 5.01 -18.13
CA GLU A 182 -10.59 3.86 -18.81
C GLU A 182 -9.88 4.28 -20.10
N ASP A 183 -10.50 5.10 -20.94
CA ASP A 183 -9.90 5.62 -22.17
C ASP A 183 -8.69 6.51 -21.90
N SER A 184 -8.75 7.30 -20.83
CA SER A 184 -7.64 8.15 -20.38
C SER A 184 -6.48 7.32 -19.86
N PHE A 185 -6.77 6.29 -19.07
CA PHE A 185 -5.79 5.32 -18.61
C PHE A 185 -5.14 4.59 -19.80
N ASN A 186 -5.94 4.12 -20.76
CA ASN A 186 -5.43 3.44 -21.95
C ASN A 186 -4.52 4.36 -22.79
N ARG A 187 -4.82 5.67 -22.87
CA ARG A 187 -3.91 6.65 -23.50
C ARG A 187 -2.60 6.80 -22.73
N PHE A 188 -2.65 6.89 -21.40
CA PHE A 188 -1.46 6.91 -20.56
C PHE A 188 -0.60 5.66 -20.76
N MET A 189 -1.21 4.47 -20.77
CA MET A 189 -0.51 3.20 -20.97
C MET A 189 0.20 3.14 -22.33
N ARG A 190 -0.43 3.66 -23.39
CA ARG A 190 0.15 3.75 -24.73
C ARG A 190 1.26 4.80 -24.84
N SER A 191 1.20 5.88 -24.05
CA SER A 191 2.23 6.92 -24.05
C SER A 191 3.46 6.55 -23.23
N CYS A 192 3.36 5.56 -22.34
CA CYS A 192 4.48 5.09 -21.53
C CYS A 192 5.57 4.46 -22.41
N SER A 193 6.75 5.08 -22.38
CA SER A 193 8.00 4.56 -22.95
C SER A 193 9.13 4.71 -21.92
N GLY A 194 10.18 3.91 -22.03
CA GLY A 194 11.29 3.94 -21.07
C GLY A 194 11.03 3.11 -19.81
N ARG A 195 11.45 3.61 -18.65
CA ARG A 195 11.30 2.93 -17.35
C ARG A 195 10.01 3.37 -16.67
N THR A 196 9.21 2.40 -16.25
CA THR A 196 7.91 2.65 -15.61
C THR A 196 7.86 1.99 -14.23
N MET A 197 7.41 2.73 -13.23
CA MET A 197 7.19 2.23 -11.88
C MET A 197 5.69 2.19 -11.55
N ILE A 198 5.19 1.02 -11.16
CA ILE A 198 3.86 0.86 -10.58
C ILE A 198 4.00 0.90 -9.06
N PHE A 199 3.38 1.90 -8.41
CA PHE A 199 3.29 1.97 -6.95
C PHE A 199 1.93 1.50 -6.47
N CYS A 200 1.93 0.67 -5.43
CA CYS A 200 0.69 0.24 -4.78
C CYS A 200 0.83 0.22 -3.26
N ASP A 201 -0.09 0.89 -2.57
CA ASP A 201 -0.22 0.84 -1.12
C ASP A 201 -1.61 0.36 -0.73
N PRO A 202 -1.86 -0.96 -0.83
CA PRO A 202 -3.20 -1.47 -0.64
C PRO A 202 -3.57 -1.49 0.85
N PRO A 203 -4.87 -1.49 1.18
CA PRO A 203 -5.35 -1.79 2.53
C PRO A 203 -4.72 -3.09 3.08
N PHE A 204 -4.27 -3.13 4.33
CA PHE A 204 -3.59 -4.33 4.87
C PHE A 204 -4.46 -5.59 4.83
N GLY A 205 -5.77 -5.38 4.90
CA GLY A 205 -6.78 -6.40 4.84
C GLY A 205 -7.16 -6.86 3.44
N VAL A 206 -6.49 -6.37 2.40
CA VAL A 206 -6.80 -6.65 1.00
C VAL A 206 -6.67 -8.14 0.67
N LEU A 207 -7.48 -8.59 -0.29
CA LEU A 207 -7.30 -9.89 -0.91
C LEU A 207 -6.07 -9.84 -1.83
N MET A 208 -4.95 -10.38 -1.34
CA MET A 208 -3.65 -10.31 -2.04
C MET A 208 -3.65 -10.95 -3.42
N GLU A 209 -4.32 -12.08 -3.61
CA GLU A 209 -4.31 -12.80 -4.88
C GLU A 209 -4.97 -12.00 -6.03
N PRO A 210 -6.22 -11.49 -5.88
CA PRO A 210 -6.81 -10.61 -6.89
C PRO A 210 -5.99 -9.33 -7.13
N LEU A 211 -5.46 -8.71 -6.07
CA LEU A 211 -4.62 -7.52 -6.21
C LEU A 211 -3.39 -7.80 -7.09
N VAL A 212 -2.66 -8.87 -6.81
CA VAL A 212 -1.47 -9.25 -7.58
C VAL A 212 -1.85 -9.61 -9.02
N ALA A 213 -2.99 -10.26 -9.24
CA ALA A 213 -3.48 -10.54 -10.59
C ALA A 213 -3.70 -9.24 -11.40
N THR A 214 -4.31 -8.22 -10.78
CA THR A 214 -4.49 -6.89 -11.39
C THR A 214 -3.15 -6.21 -11.64
N LEU A 215 -2.25 -6.12 -10.65
CA LEU A 215 -0.94 -5.50 -10.83
C LEU A 215 -0.13 -6.16 -11.95
N ASN A 216 -0.20 -7.50 -12.06
CA ASN A 216 0.43 -8.24 -13.15
C ASN A 216 -0.22 -7.94 -14.52
N LYS A 217 -1.55 -7.74 -14.56
CA LYS A 217 -2.24 -7.32 -15.80
C LYS A 217 -1.80 -5.92 -16.21
N LEU A 218 -1.76 -4.96 -15.29
CA LEU A 218 -1.27 -3.60 -15.53
C LEU A 218 0.18 -3.63 -16.04
N LYS A 219 1.04 -4.40 -15.37
CA LYS A 219 2.45 -4.58 -15.77
C LYS A 219 2.60 -5.12 -17.19
N ARG A 220 1.80 -6.12 -17.58
CA ARG A 220 1.79 -6.66 -18.97
C ARG A 220 1.27 -5.64 -19.98
N GLY A 221 0.28 -4.82 -19.62
CA GLY A 221 -0.27 -3.78 -20.49
C GLY A 221 0.76 -2.68 -20.83
N LEU A 222 1.75 -2.47 -19.97
CA LEU A 222 2.87 -1.54 -20.17
C LEU A 222 4.04 -2.16 -20.96
N GLY A 223 3.79 -3.19 -21.79
CA GLY A 223 4.82 -4.01 -22.43
C GLY A 223 5.87 -3.29 -23.29
N ASN A 224 5.65 -2.02 -23.63
CA ASN A 224 6.63 -1.15 -24.31
C ASN A 224 7.66 -0.50 -23.37
N SER A 225 7.51 -0.69 -22.06
CA SER A 225 8.37 -0.12 -21.02
C SER A 225 9.15 -1.21 -20.28
N GLN A 226 10.29 -0.84 -19.69
CA GLN A 226 10.87 -1.63 -18.61
C GLN A 226 10.07 -1.34 -17.34
N VAL A 227 9.21 -2.27 -16.94
CA VAL A 227 8.26 -2.06 -15.84
C VAL A 227 8.74 -2.69 -14.54
N PHE A 228 8.69 -1.91 -13.48
CA PHE A 228 8.92 -2.31 -12.10
C PHE A 228 7.66 -2.11 -11.27
N SER A 229 7.53 -2.88 -10.20
CA SER A 229 6.45 -2.76 -9.22
C SER A 229 7.04 -2.50 -7.83
N MET A 230 6.42 -1.62 -7.07
CA MET A 230 6.68 -1.44 -5.65
C MET A 230 5.37 -1.47 -4.87
N VAL A 231 5.21 -2.49 -4.04
CA VAL A 231 4.04 -2.69 -3.19
C VAL A 231 4.44 -2.52 -1.73
N THR A 232 3.76 -1.64 -1.00
CA THR A 232 4.02 -1.41 0.42
C THR A 232 3.04 -2.21 1.27
N VAL A 233 3.55 -3.16 2.07
CA VAL A 233 2.72 -3.97 2.98
C VAL A 233 3.46 -4.24 4.29
N PRO A 234 2.74 -4.54 5.39
CA PRO A 234 3.36 -5.02 6.61
C PRO A 234 4.21 -6.28 6.38
N TYR A 235 5.43 -6.32 6.91
CA TYR A 235 6.36 -7.44 6.66
C TYR A 235 5.79 -8.81 7.07
N PHE A 236 4.88 -8.84 8.06
CA PHE A 236 4.29 -10.08 8.55
C PHE A 236 3.25 -10.69 7.59
N ILE A 237 2.59 -9.87 6.75
CA ILE A 237 1.75 -10.37 5.65
C ILE A 237 2.52 -10.51 4.34
N GLY A 238 3.73 -9.95 4.25
CA GLY A 238 4.59 -10.03 3.06
C GLY A 238 4.81 -11.45 2.53
N LYS A 239 4.80 -12.48 3.39
CA LYS A 239 4.85 -13.88 2.94
C LYS A 239 3.70 -14.27 2.02
N LYS A 240 2.49 -13.73 2.25
CA LYS A 240 1.33 -13.97 1.40
C LYS A 240 1.46 -13.25 0.05
N LEU A 241 1.99 -12.03 0.05
CA LEU A 241 2.32 -11.31 -1.18
C LEU A 241 3.31 -12.12 -2.03
N LEU A 242 4.40 -12.60 -1.43
CA LEU A 242 5.44 -13.39 -2.11
C LEU A 242 4.96 -14.77 -2.60
N GLN A 243 3.85 -15.30 -2.09
CA GLN A 243 3.24 -16.52 -2.65
C GLN A 243 2.64 -16.27 -4.03
N PHE A 244 2.10 -15.07 -4.27
CA PHE A 244 1.46 -14.70 -5.54
C PHE A 244 2.40 -13.90 -6.46
N ALA A 245 3.41 -13.24 -5.90
CA ALA A 245 4.43 -12.45 -6.59
C ALA A 245 5.85 -12.82 -6.10
N PRO A 246 6.36 -14.02 -6.42
CA PRO A 246 7.64 -14.53 -5.93
C PRO A 246 8.87 -13.75 -6.44
N GLU A 247 8.71 -12.96 -7.50
CA GLU A 247 9.74 -12.10 -8.08
C GLU A 247 10.05 -10.87 -7.21
N LEU A 248 9.10 -10.45 -6.36
CA LEU A 248 9.29 -9.31 -5.48
C LEU A 248 10.27 -9.63 -4.35
N LYS A 249 11.03 -8.62 -3.93
CA LYS A 249 11.95 -8.68 -2.80
C LYS A 249 11.60 -7.60 -1.81
N MET A 250 11.59 -7.96 -0.53
CA MET A 250 11.40 -7.00 0.54
C MET A 250 12.69 -6.20 0.76
N LEU A 251 12.60 -4.87 0.75
CA LEU A 251 13.70 -4.00 1.19
C LEU A 251 13.60 -3.76 2.71
N ASP A 252 14.70 -3.37 3.33
CA ASP A 252 14.75 -3.13 4.78
C ASP A 252 14.20 -1.76 5.19
N TYR A 253 13.94 -0.87 4.22
CA TYR A 253 13.48 0.49 4.47
C TYR A 253 12.08 0.52 5.10
N LYS A 254 11.94 1.34 6.13
CA LYS A 254 10.68 1.52 6.87
C LYS A 254 9.79 2.54 6.15
N VAL A 255 8.61 2.12 5.71
CA VAL A 255 7.61 3.01 5.12
C VAL A 255 6.92 3.80 6.22
N THR A 256 6.98 5.13 6.20
CA THR A 256 6.40 5.99 7.24
C THR A 256 5.19 6.75 6.72
N TYR A 257 4.19 6.92 7.60
CA TYR A 257 2.88 7.54 7.31
C TYR A 257 2.67 8.77 8.20
N GLU A 258 1.85 9.72 7.74
CA GLU A 258 1.41 10.85 8.54
C GLU A 258 0.61 10.35 9.77
N LYS A 259 0.92 10.91 10.95
CA LYS A 259 0.30 10.69 12.28
C LYS A 259 -0.72 9.54 12.35
N HIS A 260 -0.26 8.29 12.26
CA HIS A 260 -1.14 7.15 12.50
C HIS A 260 -0.50 6.10 13.41
N VAL A 261 -1.17 5.91 14.55
CA VAL A 261 -0.70 5.12 15.71
C VAL A 261 -0.71 3.61 15.44
N ARG A 262 -1.49 3.13 14.44
CA ARG A 262 -1.63 1.70 14.13
C ARG A 262 -0.43 1.09 13.39
N PHE A 263 0.40 1.89 12.72
CA PHE A 263 1.52 1.37 11.90
C PHE A 263 2.82 1.20 12.65
N MET A 264 2.75 1.44 13.94
CA MET A 264 3.86 1.81 14.79
C MET A 264 4.03 0.68 15.82
N SER A 265 5.05 -0.18 15.64
CA SER A 265 5.43 -1.21 16.61
C SER A 265 6.09 -0.59 17.84
N THR A 266 5.93 -1.21 19.00
CA THR A 266 6.72 -0.91 20.20
C THR A 266 8.15 -1.43 20.00
N GLY A 267 8.99 -0.63 19.32
CA GLY A 267 10.43 -0.84 19.20
C GLY A 267 11.19 0.14 20.10
N HIS A 268 12.30 -0.31 20.66
CA HIS A 268 13.30 0.58 21.26
C HIS A 268 14.25 1.02 20.14
N ASP A 269 14.06 2.22 19.62
CA ASP A 269 15.18 2.91 18.96
C ASP A 269 16.09 3.43 20.09
N GLY A 270 17.41 3.26 19.93
CA GLY A 270 18.43 3.45 20.98
C GLY A 270 18.63 4.88 21.49
N ASN A 271 17.57 5.69 21.53
CA ASN A 271 17.53 6.98 22.21
C ASN A 271 16.19 7.07 22.94
N ASN A 272 16.24 7.35 24.25
CA ASN A 272 15.14 7.45 25.22
C ASN A 272 13.94 8.32 24.77
N SER A 273 13.17 7.81 23.82
CA SER A 273 11.87 8.32 23.42
C SER A 273 11.04 7.12 23.00
N LYS A 274 9.79 7.03 23.46
CA LYS A 274 8.80 6.01 23.09
C LYS A 274 8.38 6.13 21.61
N ARG A 275 9.32 6.25 20.67
CA ARG A 275 9.07 6.33 19.23
C ARG A 275 8.85 4.92 18.70
N ARG A 276 7.63 4.70 18.23
CA ARG A 276 7.20 3.43 17.66
C ARG A 276 7.70 3.31 16.21
N VAL A 277 8.15 2.13 15.79
CA VAL A 277 8.82 1.88 14.51
C VAL A 277 7.81 1.37 13.47
N SER A 278 7.90 1.78 12.20
CA SER A 278 6.96 1.26 11.19
C SER A 278 7.12 -0.25 10.95
N VAL A 279 6.01 -0.98 10.84
CA VAL A 279 5.96 -2.39 10.43
C VAL A 279 5.86 -2.60 8.92
N VAL A 280 5.67 -1.53 8.16
CA VAL A 280 5.46 -1.58 6.71
C VAL A 280 6.81 -1.53 5.98
N ARG A 281 6.95 -2.35 4.95
CA ARG A 281 8.14 -2.46 4.09
C ARG A 281 7.74 -2.40 2.62
N PRO A 282 8.58 -1.83 1.75
CA PRO A 282 8.39 -1.95 0.31
C PRO A 282 8.82 -3.34 -0.19
N PHE A 283 8.04 -3.89 -1.11
CA PHE A 283 8.32 -5.12 -1.85
C PHE A 283 8.42 -4.76 -3.32
N THR A 284 9.54 -5.07 -3.95
CA THR A 284 9.81 -4.63 -5.33
C THR A 284 10.61 -5.64 -6.12
N ASP A 285 10.42 -5.66 -7.43
CA ASP A 285 11.22 -6.41 -8.40
C ASP A 285 12.43 -5.62 -8.92
N VAL A 286 12.59 -4.34 -8.53
CA VAL A 286 13.82 -3.59 -8.76
C VAL A 286 14.99 -4.32 -8.11
N PRO A 287 16.15 -4.46 -8.78
CA PRO A 287 17.35 -4.97 -8.15
C PRO A 287 17.70 -4.17 -6.88
N ALA A 288 17.62 -4.81 -5.71
CA ALA A 288 17.73 -4.13 -4.41
C ALA A 288 19.05 -3.37 -4.18
N ARG A 289 20.12 -3.68 -4.93
CA ARG A 289 21.38 -2.91 -4.93
C ARG A 289 21.24 -1.51 -5.53
N GLU A 290 20.27 -1.30 -6.41
CA GLU A 290 20.05 -0.03 -7.13
C GLU A 290 19.25 0.98 -6.29
N ILE A 291 18.70 0.56 -5.15
CA ILE A 291 17.94 1.42 -4.25
C ILE A 291 18.80 1.69 -3.00
N PRO A 292 19.59 2.78 -2.97
CA PRO A 292 20.37 3.13 -1.79
C PRO A 292 19.49 3.63 -0.63
N PRO A 293 20.02 3.71 0.59
CA PRO A 293 19.26 4.15 1.74
C PRO A 293 18.79 5.61 1.62
N PRO A 294 17.73 6.00 2.36
CA PRO A 294 17.36 7.40 2.49
C PRO A 294 18.55 8.24 2.95
N LYS A 295 18.82 9.38 2.30
CA LYS A 295 20.03 10.20 2.54
C LYS A 295 20.33 10.47 4.02
N GLY A 296 19.30 10.82 4.80
CA GLY A 296 19.41 11.12 6.24
C GLY A 296 19.45 9.91 7.18
N LEU A 297 19.45 8.69 6.65
CA LEU A 297 19.52 7.45 7.44
C LEU A 297 20.63 6.51 6.94
N THR A 298 21.54 7.00 6.09
CA THR A 298 22.57 6.17 5.43
C THR A 298 23.46 5.42 6.42
N ASP A 299 23.77 6.05 7.55
CA ASP A 299 24.51 5.52 8.69
C ASP A 299 23.79 4.37 9.42
N GLN A 300 22.48 4.18 9.20
CA GLN A 300 21.68 3.10 9.79
C GLN A 300 21.61 1.84 8.92
N TYR A 301 22.25 1.85 7.74
CA TYR A 301 22.25 0.72 6.82
C TYR A 301 23.67 0.35 6.40
N ARG A 302 23.85 -0.93 6.10
CA ARG A 302 25.07 -1.51 5.53
C ARG A 302 24.76 -2.17 4.19
N PHE A 303 25.71 -2.14 3.26
CA PHE A 303 25.60 -2.92 2.04
C PHE A 303 26.02 -4.38 2.30
N CYS A 304 25.13 -5.34 2.07
CA CYS A 304 25.45 -6.75 2.10
C CYS A 304 25.94 -7.20 0.73
N LYS A 305 27.25 -7.44 0.60
CA LYS A 305 27.88 -7.91 -0.65
C LYS A 305 27.36 -9.27 -1.12
N ILE A 306 26.97 -10.17 -0.22
CA ILE A 306 26.45 -11.50 -0.57
C ILE A 306 25.04 -11.38 -1.16
N CYS A 307 24.14 -10.68 -0.45
CA CYS A 307 22.76 -10.51 -0.90
C CYS A 307 22.58 -9.40 -1.96
N GLN A 308 23.62 -8.63 -2.24
CA GLN A 308 23.59 -7.48 -3.16
C GLN A 308 22.44 -6.51 -2.85
N ARG A 309 22.36 -6.06 -1.60
CA ARG A 309 21.34 -5.13 -1.11
C ARG A 309 21.80 -4.35 0.10
N TYR A 310 21.17 -3.22 0.36
CA TYR A 310 21.28 -2.52 1.64
C TYR A 310 20.41 -3.20 2.70
N SER A 311 20.92 -3.30 3.92
CA SER A 311 20.22 -3.91 5.04
C SER A 311 20.46 -3.11 6.29
N ASP A 312 19.48 -3.11 7.20
CA ASP A 312 19.62 -2.48 8.52
C ASP A 312 20.90 -2.99 9.20
N LEU A 313 21.60 -2.14 9.97
CA LEU A 313 22.82 -2.53 10.69
C LEU A 313 22.61 -3.79 11.53
N LYS A 314 21.44 -3.96 12.15
CA LYS A 314 21.08 -5.13 12.96
C LYS A 314 20.65 -6.33 12.12
N ASN A 315 20.34 -6.15 10.84
CA ASN A 315 20.00 -7.26 9.95
C ASN A 315 21.25 -7.89 9.36
N LEU A 316 21.98 -8.67 10.18
CA LEU A 316 23.18 -9.38 9.74
C LEU A 316 22.83 -10.56 8.81
N HIS A 317 23.73 -10.85 7.87
CA HIS A 317 23.57 -11.96 6.94
C HIS A 317 23.70 -13.30 7.67
N CYS A 318 22.71 -14.17 7.51
CA CYS A 318 22.80 -15.54 7.98
C CYS A 318 23.35 -16.43 6.86
N THR A 319 24.54 -16.99 7.07
CA THR A 319 25.21 -17.88 6.11
C THR A 319 24.42 -19.17 5.84
N GLN A 320 23.73 -19.71 6.85
CA GLN A 320 22.94 -20.93 6.72
C GLN A 320 21.66 -20.72 5.89
N CYS A 321 21.03 -19.55 6.03
CA CYS A 321 19.89 -19.18 5.18
C CYS A 321 20.32 -18.54 3.85
N ASN A 322 21.59 -18.20 3.71
CA ASN A 322 22.12 -17.34 2.64
C ASN A 322 21.30 -16.05 2.42
N ALA A 323 20.87 -15.42 3.51
CA ALA A 323 19.96 -14.27 3.47
C ALA A 323 20.11 -13.35 4.68
N CYS A 324 19.78 -12.07 4.51
CA CYS A 324 19.59 -11.12 5.62
C CYS A 324 18.12 -11.20 6.09
N THR A 325 17.87 -11.93 7.17
CA THR A 325 16.53 -12.43 7.56
C THR A 325 15.86 -11.66 8.71
N THR A 326 16.54 -10.67 9.28
CA THR A 326 16.03 -9.89 10.42
C THR A 326 15.07 -8.83 9.90
N PHE A 327 13.78 -8.98 10.22
CA PHE A 327 12.75 -8.03 9.78
C PHE A 327 12.61 -6.80 10.69
N HIS A 328 12.91 -6.99 11.98
CA HIS A 328 12.79 -5.96 13.01
C HIS A 328 13.59 -6.35 14.27
N GLY A 329 14.14 -5.35 14.96
CA GLY A 329 14.79 -5.52 16.26
C GLY A 329 16.20 -6.08 16.15
N GLU A 330 16.60 -6.87 17.13
CA GLU A 330 17.93 -7.49 17.18
C GLU A 330 18.11 -8.59 16.13
N THR A 331 19.37 -8.83 15.73
CA THR A 331 19.75 -9.82 14.73
C THR A 331 19.13 -11.19 15.03
N TYR A 332 18.40 -11.75 14.07
CA TYR A 332 17.78 -13.06 14.23
C TYR A 332 18.84 -14.17 14.30
N LYS A 333 18.58 -15.18 15.14
CA LYS A 333 19.42 -16.37 15.27
C LYS A 333 18.86 -17.50 14.41
N HIS A 334 19.73 -18.19 13.69
CA HIS A 334 19.36 -19.37 12.91
C HIS A 334 19.04 -20.55 13.83
N CYS A 335 17.87 -21.16 13.67
CA CYS A 335 17.55 -22.44 14.30
C CYS A 335 17.79 -23.57 13.30
N ILE A 336 18.82 -24.38 13.55
CA ILE A 336 19.24 -25.49 12.67
C ILE A 336 18.09 -26.47 12.46
N SER A 337 17.43 -26.89 13.54
CA SER A 337 16.33 -27.87 13.51
C SER A 337 15.11 -27.41 12.72
N CYS A 338 14.85 -26.09 12.67
CA CYS A 338 13.74 -25.53 11.90
C CYS A 338 14.18 -24.97 10.54
N ASN A 339 15.48 -24.96 10.26
CA ASN A 339 16.10 -24.32 9.10
C ASN A 339 15.57 -22.90 8.82
N VAL A 340 15.44 -22.08 9.89
CA VAL A 340 14.88 -20.74 9.78
C VAL A 340 15.45 -19.82 10.86
N CYS A 341 15.68 -18.56 10.48
CA CYS A 341 16.05 -17.52 11.44
C CYS A 341 14.85 -17.02 12.24
N ARG A 342 15.03 -16.83 13.55
CA ARG A 342 14.01 -16.33 14.48
C ARG A 342 14.58 -15.21 15.36
N PRO A 343 13.73 -14.33 15.92
CA PRO A 343 14.18 -13.35 16.91
C PRO A 343 14.95 -14.04 18.05
N PRO A 344 15.99 -13.41 18.64
CA PRO A 344 16.82 -14.03 19.68
C PRO A 344 16.07 -14.59 20.88
N ALA A 345 14.90 -14.02 21.19
CA ALA A 345 14.03 -14.48 22.27
C ALA A 345 13.30 -15.80 21.97
N PHE A 346 13.37 -16.34 20.75
CA PHE A 346 12.73 -17.62 20.42
C PHE A 346 13.62 -18.80 20.81
N GLN A 347 13.01 -19.85 21.33
CA GLN A 347 13.66 -21.11 21.69
C GLN A 347 13.03 -22.26 20.91
N HIS A 348 13.86 -23.22 20.46
CA HIS A 348 13.40 -24.42 19.78
C HIS A 348 12.90 -25.45 20.80
N CYS A 349 11.73 -26.04 20.55
CA CYS A 349 11.27 -27.20 21.30
C CYS A 349 11.38 -28.47 20.48
N SER A 350 12.24 -29.39 20.92
CA SER A 350 12.46 -30.69 20.26
C SER A 350 11.23 -31.60 20.29
N ARG A 351 10.31 -31.43 21.25
CA ARG A 351 9.06 -32.22 21.29
C ARG A 351 8.12 -31.80 20.16
N CYS A 352 7.99 -30.50 19.93
CA CYS A 352 7.08 -29.96 18.91
C CYS A 352 7.74 -29.76 17.54
N ASN A 353 9.08 -29.80 17.47
CA ASN A 353 9.90 -29.47 16.30
C ASN A 353 9.60 -28.06 15.75
N MET A 354 9.36 -27.10 16.66
CA MET A 354 9.07 -25.72 16.30
C MET A 354 9.70 -24.74 17.30
N CYS A 355 9.99 -23.53 16.83
CA CYS A 355 10.45 -22.43 17.68
C CYS A 355 9.28 -21.64 18.26
N PHE A 356 9.37 -21.32 19.56
CA PHE A 356 8.37 -20.55 20.28
C PHE A 356 9.04 -19.39 21.02
N ARG A 357 8.28 -18.33 21.26
CA ARG A 357 8.70 -17.26 22.17
C ARG A 357 8.25 -17.62 23.59
N PRO A 358 9.18 -17.80 24.56
CA PRO A 358 8.82 -18.06 25.94
C PRO A 358 7.96 -16.93 26.52
N LYS A 359 7.02 -17.30 27.40
CA LYS A 359 6.29 -16.38 28.28
C LYS A 359 6.49 -16.87 29.72
N ASN A 360 6.98 -16.01 30.62
CA ASN A 360 7.24 -16.34 32.02
C ASN A 360 8.08 -17.63 32.17
N ASP A 361 9.20 -17.71 31.46
CA ASP A 361 10.12 -18.85 31.41
C ASP A 361 9.54 -20.20 30.92
N VAL A 362 8.26 -20.22 30.54
CA VAL A 362 7.63 -21.36 29.88
C VAL A 362 7.67 -21.15 28.36
N VAL A 363 8.35 -22.07 27.66
CA VAL A 363 8.51 -22.01 26.19
C VAL A 363 7.15 -22.11 25.48
N HIS A 364 6.31 -23.07 25.90
CA HIS A 364 4.89 -23.27 25.56
C HIS A 364 4.42 -24.62 26.16
N ALA A 365 3.10 -24.85 26.23
CA ALA A 365 2.56 -26.17 26.57
C ALA A 365 2.65 -27.12 25.36
N CYS A 366 3.41 -28.21 25.51
CA CYS A 366 3.58 -29.23 24.45
C CYS A 366 2.41 -30.20 24.43
N ASN A 367 1.42 -30.00 23.56
CA ASN A 367 0.32 -30.96 23.36
C ASN A 367 0.68 -32.04 22.33
N LYS A 368 1.59 -32.96 22.68
CA LYS A 368 1.74 -34.24 21.98
C LYS A 368 1.45 -35.38 22.94
N GLN A 369 0.18 -35.76 23.08
CA GLN A 369 -0.10 -37.17 23.30
C GLN A 369 0.24 -37.89 22.00
N ILE A 370 1.28 -38.71 22.07
CA ILE A 370 1.69 -39.63 21.02
C ILE A 370 0.51 -40.60 20.83
N SER A 371 -0.26 -40.46 19.75
CA SER A 371 -1.07 -41.57 19.27
C SER A 371 -0.17 -42.43 18.41
N ASP A 372 0.13 -43.62 18.93
CA ASP A 372 0.69 -44.74 18.17
C ASP A 372 -0.05 -44.96 16.85
N GLY A 373 0.68 -45.54 15.90
CA GLY A 373 0.41 -45.54 14.47
C GLY A 373 -1.05 -45.69 14.04
N ARG A 374 -1.51 -44.75 13.21
CA ARG A 374 -2.44 -44.98 12.09
C ARG A 374 -2.33 -43.82 11.11
N LYS A 375 -2.03 -44.16 9.85
CA LYS A 375 -1.99 -43.25 8.69
C LYS A 375 -3.18 -42.29 8.73
N LYS A 376 -2.93 -40.99 8.97
CA LYS A 376 -3.95 -39.95 8.82
C LYS A 376 -4.02 -39.53 7.36
N THR A 377 -5.02 -40.03 6.66
CA THR A 377 -5.54 -39.43 5.43
C THR A 377 -5.95 -37.98 5.71
N ARG A 378 -5.51 -37.06 4.84
CA ARG A 378 -5.89 -35.64 4.87
C ARG A 378 -7.41 -35.53 4.69
N LYS A 379 -8.14 -35.20 5.76
CA LYS A 379 -9.50 -34.66 5.66
C LYS A 379 -9.43 -33.14 5.70
N ALA A 380 -9.86 -32.51 4.60
CA ALA A 380 -10.21 -31.10 4.55
C ALA A 380 -11.25 -30.79 5.63
N LYS A 381 -11.01 -29.75 6.44
CA LYS A 381 -12.04 -29.19 7.32
C LYS A 381 -12.47 -27.85 6.76
N GLY A 382 -13.73 -27.82 6.32
CA GLY A 382 -14.48 -26.60 6.05
C GLY A 382 -14.57 -25.72 7.29
N ILE A 383 -14.58 -24.42 7.03
CA ILE A 383 -14.77 -23.36 8.00
C ILE A 383 -16.27 -23.21 8.22
N ASN A 384 -16.73 -23.40 9.45
CA ASN A 384 -18.01 -22.89 9.92
C ASN A 384 -17.83 -21.41 10.24
N LEU A 385 -18.60 -20.54 9.58
CA LEU A 385 -18.86 -19.18 10.06
C LEU A 385 -20.13 -19.20 10.92
N MET A 386 -20.03 -18.61 12.10
CA MET A 386 -21.08 -17.74 12.64
C MET A 386 -20.70 -16.31 12.31
#